data_AF-A0A094FRB0-F1
#
_entry.id   AF-A0A094FRB0-F1
#
_cell.length_a   1.000
_cell.length_b   1.000
_cell.length_c   1.000
_cell.angle_alpha   90.00
_cell.angle_beta   90.00
_cell.angle_gamma   90.00
#
_symmetry.space_group_name_H-M   'P 1'
#
loop_
_entity.id
_entity.type
_entity.pdbx_description
1 polymer ?
#
loop_
_entity_poly.entity_id
_entity_poly.type
_entity_poly.pdbx_seq_one_letter_code
_entity_poly.pdbx_strand_id
1 'polypeptide(L)'
;MGQWDNGTMGQWDNGTMGQWDNGTMGQWDNGTMGQWDNGTMGQWDNGTMGQWDNGTMGQWDNGTMGQWDNGTMGQWDNGTMGQWDNGTMGQWDNGTMGQWDNGTMGQWDNGTMGQWDNGTMGQWDNGTMGQWDNGTMGQWDNGTMGQWDNGTMGQWDNGTMGQWDNGTMGQWDNGTMGQWDNGTMGR
;
A
#
# COMPACT_ATOMS: atom_id res chain seq x y z
N MET A 1 3.48 -9.14 -28.08
CA MET A 1 2.67 -9.11 -26.85
C MET A 1 1.24 -8.87 -27.29
N GLY A 2 0.36 -9.82 -26.98
CA GLY A 2 -1.04 -9.77 -27.43
C GLY A 2 -1.90 -8.92 -26.50
N GLN A 3 -3.02 -8.45 -27.05
CA GLN A 3 -4.15 -7.92 -26.31
C GLN A 3 -5.14 -9.07 -26.09
N TRP A 4 -5.65 -9.19 -24.87
CA TRP A 4 -6.70 -10.14 -24.50
C TRP A 4 -7.92 -9.34 -24.07
N ASP A 5 -9.06 -9.61 -24.69
CA ASP A 5 -10.32 -8.96 -24.33
C ASP A 5 -11.30 -10.04 -23.89
N ASN A 6 -11.90 -9.88 -22.71
CA ASN A 6 -12.92 -10.75 -22.13
C ASN A 6 -12.51 -12.23 -22.06
N GLY A 7 -12.17 -12.70 -20.86
CA GLY A 7 -11.87 -14.12 -20.72
C GLY A 7 -11.62 -14.58 -19.30
N THR A 8 -11.65 -15.89 -19.14
CA THR A 8 -11.23 -16.56 -17.91
C THR A 8 -10.07 -17.47 -18.23
N MET A 9 -8.98 -17.35 -17.46
CA MET A 9 -7.86 -18.27 -17.51
C MET A 9 -7.64 -18.90 -16.15
N GLY A 10 -7.47 -20.22 -16.12
CA GLY A 10 -7.22 -20.94 -14.87
C GLY A 10 -5.81 -20.66 -14.34
N GLN A 11 -4.80 -20.96 -15.15
CA GLN A 11 -3.39 -20.89 -14.77
C GLN A 11 -2.55 -20.42 -15.96
N TRP A 12 -1.55 -19.58 -15.69
CA TRP A 12 -0.50 -19.23 -16.63
C TRP A 12 0.87 -19.41 -15.97
N ASP A 13 1.69 -20.28 -16.54
CA ASP A 13 3.07 -20.50 -16.07
C ASP A 13 4.05 -19.85 -17.03
N ASN A 14 4.81 -18.86 -16.55
CA ASN A 14 5.83 -18.11 -17.27
C ASN A 14 5.33 -17.36 -18.51
N GLY A 15 5.50 -16.05 -18.53
CA GLY A 15 5.30 -15.32 -19.78
C GLY A 15 5.12 -13.83 -19.65
N THR A 16 4.97 -13.21 -20.81
CA THR A 16 4.68 -11.80 -20.94
C THR A 16 3.37 -11.59 -21.67
N MET A 17 2.45 -10.87 -21.04
CA MET A 17 1.22 -10.41 -21.65
C MET A 17 1.28 -8.89 -21.83
N GLY A 18 0.66 -8.38 -22.89
CA GLY A 18 0.67 -6.95 -23.19
C GLY A 18 -0.42 -6.21 -22.44
N GLN A 19 -1.67 -6.52 -22.79
CA GLN A 19 -2.87 -5.92 -22.21
C GLN A 19 -3.92 -7.00 -21.96
N TRP A 20 -4.67 -6.87 -20.88
CA TRP A 20 -5.88 -7.66 -20.64
C TRP A 20 -7.03 -6.81 -20.12
N ASP A 21 -8.09 -6.72 -20.91
CA ASP A 21 -9.32 -6.02 -20.55
C ASP A 21 -10.41 -7.03 -20.15
N ASN A 22 -11.10 -6.77 -19.05
CA ASN A 22 -12.24 -7.56 -18.57
C ASN A 22 -11.89 -9.05 -18.33
N GLY A 23 -10.76 -9.29 -17.65
CA GLY A 23 -10.19 -10.61 -17.41
C GLY A 23 -10.49 -11.21 -16.04
N THR A 24 -10.50 -12.54 -15.98
CA THR A 24 -10.35 -13.28 -14.71
C THR A 24 -9.22 -14.28 -14.84
N MET A 25 -8.23 -14.22 -13.96
CA MET A 25 -7.13 -15.17 -13.89
C MET A 25 -7.07 -15.83 -12.52
N GLY A 26 -6.99 -17.16 -12.50
CA GLY A 26 -6.84 -17.91 -11.25
C GLY A 26 -5.45 -17.72 -10.66
N GLN A 27 -4.43 -18.19 -11.39
CA GLN A 27 -3.03 -18.18 -10.96
C GLN A 27 -2.11 -17.74 -12.08
N TRP A 28 -1.09 -16.94 -11.74
CA TRP A 28 0.02 -16.64 -12.62
C TRP A 28 1.35 -16.82 -11.88
N ASP A 29 2.20 -17.70 -12.39
CA ASP A 29 3.56 -17.88 -11.91
C ASP A 29 4.57 -17.26 -12.88
N ASN A 30 5.49 -16.45 -12.37
CA ASN A 30 6.63 -15.88 -13.11
C ASN A 30 6.19 -15.04 -14.33
N GLY A 31 5.51 -13.93 -14.06
CA GLY A 31 4.79 -13.16 -15.07
C GLY A 31 5.31 -11.74 -15.29
N THR A 32 5.13 -11.24 -16.51
CA THR A 32 5.15 -9.79 -16.77
C THR A 32 3.88 -9.38 -17.49
N MET A 33 3.14 -8.42 -16.94
CA MET A 33 1.91 -7.88 -17.52
C MET A 33 2.09 -6.38 -17.73
N GLY A 34 1.79 -5.90 -18.94
CA GLY A 34 1.83 -4.47 -19.24
C GLY A 34 0.70 -3.71 -18.55
N GLN A 35 -0.54 -4.01 -18.93
CA GLN A 35 -1.74 -3.36 -18.40
C GLN A 35 -2.85 -4.37 -18.14
N TRP A 36 -3.59 -4.16 -17.06
CA TRP A 36 -4.76 -4.95 -16.74
C TRP A 36 -5.92 -4.03 -16.35
N ASP A 37 -6.99 -4.07 -17.13
CA ASP A 37 -8.15 -3.20 -16.96
C ASP A 37 -9.39 -4.02 -16.63
N ASN A 38 -10.11 -3.63 -15.57
CA ASN A 38 -11.40 -4.19 -15.19
C ASN A 38 -11.39 -5.71 -14.94
N GLY A 39 -10.50 -6.24 -14.10
CA GLY A 39 -10.52 -7.69 -13.86
C GLY A 39 -10.12 -8.17 -12.49
N THR A 40 -10.02 -9.49 -12.39
CA THR A 40 -9.78 -10.20 -11.13
C THR A 40 -8.63 -11.17 -11.29
N MET A 41 -7.66 -11.12 -10.39
CA MET A 41 -6.56 -12.08 -10.28
C MET A 41 -6.61 -12.76 -8.91
N GLY A 42 -6.60 -14.10 -8.90
CA GLY A 42 -6.58 -14.87 -7.67
C GLY A 42 -5.23 -14.78 -6.97
N GLN A 43 -4.19 -15.30 -7.62
CA GLN A 43 -2.82 -15.34 -7.09
C GLN A 43 -1.81 -14.99 -8.18
N TRP A 44 -0.78 -14.26 -7.79
CA TRP A 44 0.40 -14.04 -8.62
C TRP A 44 1.67 -14.29 -7.82
N ASP A 45 2.49 -15.23 -8.29
CA ASP A 45 3.80 -15.50 -7.73
C ASP A 45 4.89 -14.99 -8.68
N ASN A 46 5.83 -14.19 -8.16
CA ASN A 46 6.97 -13.64 -8.89
C ASN A 46 6.53 -12.82 -10.13
N GLY A 47 5.95 -11.65 -9.89
CA GLY A 47 5.29 -10.86 -10.91
C GLY A 47 5.89 -9.48 -11.14
N THR A 48 5.77 -8.98 -12.36
CA THR A 48 5.90 -7.54 -12.66
C THR A 48 4.68 -7.05 -13.43
N MET A 49 4.01 -6.03 -12.91
CA MET A 49 2.87 -5.38 -13.54
C MET A 49 3.17 -3.91 -13.79
N GLY A 50 2.87 -3.43 -15.00
CA GLY A 50 2.98 -2.02 -15.33
C GLY A 50 1.87 -1.21 -14.69
N GLN A 51 0.62 -1.48 -15.09
CA GLN A 51 -0.56 -0.75 -14.65
C GLN A 51 -1.73 -1.71 -14.36
N TRP A 52 -2.47 -1.40 -13.32
CA TRP A 52 -3.69 -2.12 -12.95
C TRP A 52 -4.81 -1.14 -12.66
N ASP A 53 -5.87 -1.18 -13.47
CA ASP A 53 -6.98 -0.25 -13.38
C ASP A 53 -8.29 -1.01 -13.09
N ASN A 54 -9.03 -0.56 -12.07
CA ASN A 54 -10.37 -1.05 -11.75
C ASN A 54 -10.47 -2.56 -11.51
N GLY A 55 -9.62 -3.14 -10.66
CA GLY A 55 -9.65 -4.59 -10.45
C GLY A 55 -9.43 -5.06 -9.03
N THR A 56 -9.44 -6.38 -8.87
CA THR A 56 -9.23 -7.06 -7.59
C THR A 56 -8.10 -8.08 -7.71
N MET A 57 -7.15 -8.04 -6.78
CA MET A 57 -6.10 -9.05 -6.63
C MET A 57 -6.22 -9.72 -5.27
N GLY A 58 -6.25 -11.05 -5.24
CA GLY A 58 -6.32 -11.81 -4.01
C GLY A 58 -4.99 -11.78 -3.25
N GLN A 59 -3.96 -12.38 -3.85
CA GLN A 59 -2.63 -12.52 -3.26
C GLN A 59 -1.54 -12.22 -4.29
N TRP A 60 -0.48 -11.56 -3.86
CA TRP A 60 0.74 -11.40 -4.64
C TRP A 60 1.97 -11.67 -3.80
N ASP A 61 2.74 -12.67 -4.20
CA ASP A 61 4.00 -13.02 -3.58
C ASP A 61 5.17 -12.61 -4.50
N ASN A 62 6.12 -11.84 -3.98
CA ASN A 62 7.31 -11.35 -4.69
C ASN A 62 6.95 -10.53 -5.94
N GLY A 63 6.43 -9.32 -5.71
CA GLY A 63 5.85 -8.48 -6.76
C GLY A 63 6.56 -7.16 -6.99
N THR A 64 6.50 -6.67 -8.24
CA THR A 64 6.72 -5.26 -8.56
C THR A 64 5.56 -4.72 -9.36
N MET A 65 4.93 -3.65 -8.89
CA MET A 65 3.87 -2.93 -9.57
C MET A 65 4.32 -1.51 -9.87
N GLY A 66 3.97 -0.99 -11.04
CA GLY A 66 4.17 0.41 -11.40
C GLY A 66 3.08 1.30 -10.81
N GLN A 67 1.84 1.10 -11.26
CA GLN A 67 0.68 1.91 -10.89
C GLN A 67 -0.54 1.02 -10.62
N TRP A 68 -1.32 1.41 -9.62
CA TRP A 68 -2.58 0.76 -9.26
C TRP A 68 -3.66 1.79 -9.02
N ASP A 69 -4.70 1.78 -9.84
CA ASP A 69 -5.79 2.76 -9.79
C ASP A 69 -7.13 2.07 -9.56
N ASN A 70 -7.89 2.56 -8.57
CA ASN A 70 -9.27 2.13 -8.30
C ASN A 70 -9.44 0.62 -8.06
N GLY A 71 -8.58 -0.01 -7.28
CA GLY A 71 -8.66 -1.46 -7.06
C GLY A 71 -8.56 -1.92 -5.61
N THR A 72 -8.72 -3.21 -5.41
CA THR A 72 -8.58 -3.88 -4.10
C THR A 72 -7.49 -4.95 -4.16
N MET A 73 -6.58 -4.96 -3.20
CA MET A 73 -5.61 -6.03 -3.00
C MET A 73 -5.80 -6.67 -1.62
N GLY A 74 -5.89 -8.00 -1.58
CA GLY A 74 -6.04 -8.74 -0.34
C GLY A 74 -4.73 -8.77 0.46
N GLN A 75 -3.73 -9.42 -0.10
CA GLN A 75 -2.42 -9.64 0.53
C GLN A 75 -1.29 -9.39 -0.46
N TRP A 76 -0.22 -8.77 0.01
CA TRP A 76 1.04 -8.66 -0.73
C TRP A 76 2.21 -9.00 0.18
N ASP A 77 2.94 -10.05 -0.18
CA ASP A 77 4.17 -10.46 0.49
C ASP A 77 5.38 -10.12 -0.38
N ASN A 78 6.35 -9.39 0.18
CA ASN A 78 7.60 -8.99 -0.48
C ASN A 78 7.37 -8.18 -1.76
N GLY A 79 7.02 -6.91 -1.58
CA GLY A 79 6.51 -6.07 -2.67
C GLY A 79 7.25 -4.76 -2.89
N THR A 80 7.25 -4.29 -4.13
CA THR A 80 7.52 -2.88 -4.45
C THR A 80 6.40 -2.30 -5.30
N MET A 81 5.86 -1.15 -4.87
CA MET A 81 4.76 -0.46 -5.53
C MET A 81 5.15 1.01 -5.76
N GLY A 82 5.07 1.47 -7.01
CA GLY A 82 5.34 2.86 -7.35
C GLY A 82 4.27 3.81 -6.81
N GLN A 83 3.06 3.70 -7.36
CA GLN A 83 1.91 4.57 -7.05
C GLN A 83 0.64 3.76 -6.84
N TRP A 84 -0.16 4.18 -5.87
CA TRP A 84 -1.46 3.59 -5.58
C TRP A 84 -2.49 4.66 -5.34
N ASP A 85 -3.52 4.70 -6.19
CA ASP A 85 -4.55 5.74 -6.16
C ASP A 85 -5.94 5.12 -5.99
N ASN A 86 -6.70 5.65 -5.03
CA ASN A 86 -8.12 5.30 -4.82
C ASN A 86 -8.39 3.81 -4.59
N GLY A 87 -7.55 3.11 -3.81
CA GLY A 87 -7.72 1.67 -3.58
C GLY A 87 -7.72 1.23 -2.12
N THR A 88 -7.94 -0.06 -1.92
CA THR A 88 -7.90 -0.72 -0.61
C THR A 88 -6.87 -1.84 -0.61
N MET A 89 -6.00 -1.88 0.40
CA MET A 89 -5.08 -2.99 0.66
C MET A 89 -5.35 -3.61 2.02
N GLY A 90 -5.51 -4.93 2.06
CA GLY A 90 -5.75 -5.65 3.30
C GLY A 90 -4.49 -5.73 4.16
N GLN A 91 -3.49 -6.46 3.66
CA GLN A 91 -2.23 -6.72 4.35
C GLN A 91 -1.04 -6.56 3.40
N TRP A 92 0.03 -5.98 3.92
CA TRP A 92 1.32 -5.94 3.24
C TRP A 92 2.45 -6.32 4.20
N ASP A 93 3.15 -7.40 3.86
CA ASP A 93 4.33 -7.85 4.59
C ASP A 93 5.59 -7.60 3.75
N ASN A 94 6.59 -6.93 4.34
CA ASN A 94 7.88 -6.63 3.72
C ASN A 94 7.75 -5.81 2.42
N GLY A 95 7.36 -4.55 2.57
CA GLY A 95 6.96 -3.69 1.46
C GLY A 95 7.80 -2.43 1.29
N THR A 96 7.94 -1.99 0.04
CA THR A 96 8.33 -0.60 -0.27
C THR A 96 7.28 0.04 -1.16
N MET A 97 6.82 1.22 -0.77
CA MET A 97 5.92 2.02 -1.56
C MET A 97 6.45 3.42 -1.80
N GLY A 98 6.21 3.95 -2.99
CA GLY A 98 6.51 5.33 -3.35
C GLY A 98 5.44 6.29 -2.83
N GLN A 99 4.23 6.19 -3.39
CA GLN A 99 3.12 7.10 -3.14
C GLN A 99 1.80 6.34 -2.97
N TRP A 100 0.98 6.83 -2.03
CA TRP A 100 -0.36 6.33 -1.79
C TRP A 100 -1.33 7.50 -1.64
N ASP A 101 -2.31 7.59 -2.53
CA ASP A 101 -3.28 8.66 -2.56
C ASP A 101 -4.72 8.13 -2.42
N ASN A 102 -5.49 8.69 -1.50
CA ASN A 102 -6.93 8.44 -1.34
C ASN A 102 -7.30 6.96 -1.10
N GLY A 103 -6.53 6.21 -0.33
CA GLY A 103 -6.80 4.78 -0.10
C GLY A 103 -6.87 4.37 1.37
N THR A 104 -7.23 3.10 1.58
CA THR A 104 -7.24 2.44 2.90
C THR A 104 -6.27 1.28 2.95
N MET A 105 -5.43 1.21 3.98
CA MET A 105 -4.59 0.04 4.28
C MET A 105 -4.94 -0.54 5.64
N GLY A 106 -5.13 -1.85 5.70
CA GLY A 106 -5.44 -2.56 6.94
C GLY A 106 -4.21 -2.69 7.84
N GLN A 107 -3.22 -3.45 7.38
CA GLN A 107 -2.01 -3.77 8.12
C GLN A 107 -0.78 -3.66 7.21
N TRP A 108 0.29 -3.09 7.75
CA TRP A 108 1.61 -3.11 7.13
C TRP A 108 2.68 -3.53 8.12
N ASP A 109 3.30 -4.68 7.86
CA ASP A 109 4.43 -5.19 8.62
C ASP A 109 5.73 -5.04 7.83
N ASN A 110 6.77 -4.46 8.45
CA ASN A 110 8.11 -4.31 7.88
C ASN A 110 8.11 -3.47 6.58
N GLY A 111 7.76 -2.19 6.72
CA GLY A 111 7.50 -1.30 5.58
C GLY A 111 8.44 -0.11 5.40
N THR A 112 8.51 0.39 4.17
CA THR A 112 8.95 1.76 3.87
C THR A 112 7.94 2.43 2.95
N MET A 113 7.44 3.60 3.34
CA MET A 113 6.52 4.43 2.56
C MET A 113 7.11 5.82 2.37
N GLY A 114 7.14 6.30 1.13
CA GLY A 114 7.57 7.65 0.80
C GLY A 114 6.54 8.70 1.23
N GLN A 115 5.37 8.68 0.60
CA GLN A 115 4.31 9.67 0.78
C GLN A 115 2.94 9.01 0.90
N TRP A 116 2.13 9.51 1.83
CA TRP A 116 0.76 9.07 2.03
C TRP A 116 -0.17 10.27 2.15
N ASP A 117 -1.09 10.41 1.21
CA ASP A 117 -2.00 11.54 1.12
C ASP A 117 -3.47 11.09 1.19
N ASN A 118 -4.25 11.71 2.07
CA ASN A 118 -5.71 11.53 2.16
C ASN A 118 -6.17 10.08 2.38
N GLY A 119 -5.46 9.29 3.19
CA GLY A 119 -5.80 7.89 3.41
C GLY A 119 -6.04 7.49 4.87
N THR A 120 -6.45 6.23 5.06
CA THR A 120 -6.60 5.61 6.38
C THR A 120 -5.69 4.39 6.49
N MET A 121 -4.97 4.28 7.61
CA MET A 121 -4.19 3.11 7.96
C MET A 121 -4.62 2.54 9.30
N GLY A 122 -4.85 1.23 9.35
CA GLY A 122 -5.19 0.52 10.58
C GLY A 122 -3.98 0.37 11.50
N GLN A 123 -3.01 -0.42 11.07
CA GLN A 123 -1.82 -0.79 11.85
C GLN A 123 -0.56 -0.71 10.99
N TRP A 124 0.50 -0.18 11.57
CA TRP A 124 1.85 -0.21 11.01
C TRP A 124 2.81 -0.76 12.05
N ASP A 125 3.47 -1.88 11.75
CA ASP A 125 4.46 -2.51 12.61
C ASP A 125 5.83 -2.52 11.92
N ASN A 126 6.84 -1.96 12.58
CA ASN A 126 8.23 -1.90 12.11
C ASN A 126 8.38 -1.22 10.75
N GLY A 127 8.51 0.11 10.70
CA GLY A 127 8.88 0.73 9.43
C GLY A 127 9.18 2.20 9.43
N THR A 128 9.29 2.73 8.22
CA THR A 128 9.68 4.12 7.97
C THR A 128 8.65 4.81 7.08
N MET A 129 8.13 5.94 7.56
CA MET A 129 7.28 6.86 6.81
C MET A 129 8.03 8.15 6.51
N GLY A 130 8.05 8.57 5.25
CA GLY A 130 8.56 9.89 4.87
C GLY A 130 7.60 11.01 5.28
N GLN A 131 6.45 11.06 4.62
CA GLN A 131 5.45 12.11 4.76
C GLN A 131 4.05 11.52 4.85
N TRP A 132 3.23 12.11 5.72
CA TRP A 132 1.83 11.76 5.89
C TRP A 132 0.98 13.01 5.96
N ASP A 133 0.10 13.19 4.98
CA ASP A 133 -0.75 14.37 4.85
C ASP A 133 -2.24 14.00 4.84
N ASN A 134 -3.02 14.68 5.68
CA ASN A 134 -4.50 14.58 5.70
C ASN A 134 -5.05 13.14 5.92
N GLY A 135 -4.39 12.31 6.71
CA GLY A 135 -4.81 10.93 6.93
C GLY A 135 -5.15 10.57 8.38
N THR A 136 -5.68 9.36 8.56
CA THR A 136 -5.90 8.74 9.89
C THR A 136 -5.04 7.50 10.03
N MET A 137 -4.35 7.36 11.14
CA MET A 137 -3.60 6.17 11.50
C MET A 137 -4.13 5.63 12.84
N GLY A 138 -4.36 4.32 12.92
CA GLY A 138 -4.83 3.66 14.12
C GLY A 138 -3.70 3.42 15.12
N GLN A 139 -2.75 2.58 14.74
CA GLN A 139 -1.62 2.17 15.57
C GLN A 139 -0.31 2.21 14.78
N TRP A 140 0.75 2.66 15.43
CA TRP A 140 2.10 2.66 14.90
C TRP A 140 3.08 2.14 15.94
N ASP A 141 3.71 1.00 15.64
CA ASP A 141 4.64 0.33 16.54
C ASP A 141 6.03 0.21 15.90
N ASN A 142 7.08 0.56 16.64
CA ASN A 142 8.48 0.32 16.26
C ASN A 142 8.92 1.00 14.95
N GLY A 143 8.64 2.30 14.77
CA GLY A 143 8.97 2.97 13.49
C GLY A 143 9.49 4.39 13.58
N THR A 144 9.84 4.91 12.41
CA THR A 144 10.29 6.30 12.21
C THR A 144 9.34 7.01 11.26
N MET A 145 8.90 8.22 11.62
CA MET A 145 8.11 9.09 10.76
C MET A 145 8.79 10.44 10.61
N GLY A 146 8.94 10.89 9.37
CA GLY A 146 9.56 12.16 9.03
C GLY A 146 8.65 13.34 9.35
N GLN A 147 7.52 13.42 8.66
CA GLN A 147 6.56 14.52 8.74
C GLN A 147 5.13 14.00 8.81
N TRP A 148 4.32 14.66 9.64
CA TRP A 148 2.90 14.41 9.77
C TRP A 148 2.14 15.73 9.76
N ASP A 149 1.28 15.94 8.77
CA ASP A 149 0.51 17.16 8.58
C ASP A 149 -1.00 16.85 8.51
N ASN A 150 -1.79 17.59 9.30
CA ASN A 150 -3.27 17.57 9.24
C ASN A 150 -3.93 16.19 9.42
N GLY A 151 -3.38 15.31 10.27
CA GLY A 151 -3.92 13.97 10.49
C GLY A 151 -4.32 13.62 11.92
N THR A 152 -4.93 12.45 12.10
CA THR A 152 -5.18 11.84 13.41
C THR A 152 -4.38 10.56 13.62
N MET A 153 -3.66 10.46 14.74
CA MET A 153 -2.91 9.29 15.17
C MET A 153 -3.53 8.72 16.45
N GLY A 154 -3.95 7.46 16.44
CA GLY A 154 -4.55 6.79 17.60
C GLY A 154 -3.52 6.47 18.69
N GLN A 155 -2.61 5.54 18.40
CA GLN A 155 -1.57 5.08 19.33
C GLN A 155 -0.21 5.05 18.62
N TRP A 156 0.82 5.46 19.33
CA TRP A 156 2.20 5.42 18.88
C TRP A 156 3.09 4.81 19.97
N ASP A 157 3.69 3.67 19.67
CA ASP A 157 4.56 2.93 20.59
C ASP A 157 5.95 2.72 20.00
N ASN A 158 7.00 3.04 20.76
CA ASN A 158 8.40 2.74 20.38
C ASN A 158 8.83 3.37 19.05
N GLY A 159 8.92 4.69 18.94
CA GLY A 159 9.30 5.30 17.66
C GLY A 159 9.93 6.68 17.72
N THR A 160 10.26 7.19 16.54
CA THR A 160 10.80 8.53 16.32
C THR A 160 9.88 9.32 15.39
N MET A 161 9.43 10.49 15.84
CA MET A 161 8.66 11.46 15.05
C MET A 161 9.52 12.71 14.79
N GLY A 162 9.70 13.07 13.53
CA GLY A 162 10.46 14.26 13.14
C GLY A 162 9.67 15.55 13.39
N GLN A 163 8.61 15.75 12.62
CA GLN A 163 7.76 16.95 12.66
C GLN A 163 6.29 16.55 12.69
N TRP A 164 5.51 17.29 13.47
CA TRP A 164 4.08 17.11 13.61
C TRP A 164 3.37 18.47 13.56
N ASP A 165 2.56 18.68 12.53
CA ASP A 165 1.83 19.92 12.29
C ASP A 165 0.32 19.69 12.17
N ASN A 166 -0.47 20.47 12.90
CA ASN A 166 -1.95 20.51 12.77
C ASN A 166 -2.67 19.15 12.95
N GLY A 167 -2.14 18.24 13.77
CA GLY A 167 -2.74 16.91 13.99
C GLY A 167 -3.29 16.67 15.40
N THR A 168 -4.02 15.56 15.56
CA THR A 168 -4.41 15.00 16.87
C THR A 168 -3.71 13.68 17.13
N MET A 169 -3.10 13.52 18.31
CA MET A 169 -2.46 12.28 18.76
C MET A 169 -3.15 11.77 20.01
N GLY A 170 -3.53 10.49 20.04
CA GLY A 170 -4.20 9.86 21.17
C GLY A 170 -3.23 9.48 22.29
N GLN A 171 -2.48 8.40 22.11
CA GLN A 171 -1.52 7.88 23.06
C GLN A 171 -0.11 7.84 22.46
N TRP A 172 0.89 8.15 23.28
CA TRP A 172 2.29 8.12 22.90
C TRP A 172 3.10 7.47 24.02
N ASP A 173 3.63 6.27 23.74
CA ASP A 173 4.44 5.52 24.69
C ASP A 173 5.85 5.24 24.12
N ASN A 174 6.87 5.53 24.93
CA ASN A 174 8.28 5.26 24.63
C ASN A 174 8.73 5.75 23.24
N GLY A 175 8.93 7.05 23.05
CA GLY A 175 9.41 7.57 21.77
C GLY A 175 10.16 8.88 21.88
N THR A 176 10.71 9.33 20.76
CA THR A 176 11.29 10.66 20.62
C THR A 176 10.48 11.48 19.61
N MET A 177 10.26 12.75 19.92
CA MET A 177 9.54 13.68 19.08
C MET A 177 10.38 14.95 18.91
N GLY A 178 10.58 15.37 17.66
CA GLY A 178 11.38 16.53 17.30
C GLY A 178 10.64 17.84 17.46
N GLN A 179 9.74 18.15 16.52
CA GLN A 179 8.96 19.39 16.48
C GLN A 179 7.45 19.09 16.53
N TRP A 180 6.72 19.95 17.23
CA TRP A 180 5.27 19.86 17.39
C TRP A 180 4.65 21.25 17.29
N ASP A 181 3.91 21.51 16.23
CA ASP A 181 3.22 22.77 16.00
C ASP A 181 1.71 22.55 15.80
N ASN A 182 0.91 23.36 16.48
CA ASN A 182 -0.55 23.41 16.33
C ASN A 182 -1.30 22.05 16.45
N GLY A 183 -0.78 21.10 17.23
CA GLY A 183 -1.45 19.81 17.48
C GLY A 183 -2.09 19.67 18.86
N THR A 184 -2.93 18.65 19.02
CA THR A 184 -3.43 18.20 20.34
C THR A 184 -2.93 16.80 20.67
N MET A 185 -2.51 16.58 21.92
CA MET A 185 -2.05 15.27 22.41
C MET A 185 -2.94 14.82 23.56
N GLY A 186 -3.47 13.61 23.46
CA GLY A 186 -4.23 12.94 24.51
C GLY A 186 -3.36 12.58 25.71
N ARG A 187 -4.02 12.21 26.80
CA ARG A 187 -3.37 11.73 28.02
C ARG A 187 -3.42 10.22 28.10
#